data_AF-A0A158NVE7-F1
#
_entry.id   AF-A0A158NVE7-F1
#
_cell.length_a   1.000
_cell.length_b   1.000
_cell.length_c   1.000
_cell.angle_alpha   90.00
_cell.angle_beta   90.00
_cell.angle_gamma   90.00
#
_symmetry.space_group_name_H-M   'P 1'
#
loop_
_entity.id
_entity.type
_entity.pdbx_description
1 polymer ?
#
loop_
_entity_poly.entity_id
_entity_poly.type
_entity_poly.pdbx_seq_one_letter_code
_entity_poly.pdbx_strand_id
1 'polypeptide(L)'
;MGMTTISRLIKFGLHIYGVWPYVSSTIVFRLYWIIMLSMAQVFQYGYVIMNIHMDDFSEYMDGVSSAMTSSLLYIKLVILWTNQRIFFDVLQMMSEDWQVHTSNCYNSRIMTDMANVARRTSRWIVGMQIGSATFYSVGVLAANANSPEKLEPYARELILKMEFPFNISTDFIYATVQTVQFYHLFLVACGITIINSLLVTLSLDTPNAAAILVKSVLFYISMNVEAFIYCFCGEHLSAKSKMIGSAAYDSLWYDFSAKESQTVLFLILRSQKRLTITSGKIIDLSLERFTSVIKASLSYMSVLIAMYSR
;
A
#
# COMPACT_ATOMS: atom_id res chain seq x y z
N MET A 1 9.86 24.83 13.56
CA MET A 1 9.06 23.58 13.51
C MET A 1 9.22 23.03 12.10
N GLY A 2 10.11 22.06 11.90
CA GLY A 2 10.51 21.61 10.56
C GLY A 2 9.30 21.15 9.74
N MET A 3 9.03 21.84 8.65
CA MET A 3 7.97 21.47 7.72
C MET A 3 8.48 20.29 6.89
N THR A 4 7.96 19.10 7.15
CA THR A 4 8.29 17.88 6.40
C THR A 4 7.09 17.47 5.57
N THR A 5 7.33 17.02 4.34
CA THR A 5 6.33 16.47 3.42
C THR A 5 5.57 15.28 4.02
N ILE A 6 6.25 14.53 4.91
CA ILE A 6 5.71 13.37 5.60
C ILE A 6 4.74 13.79 6.71
N SER A 7 3.54 13.22 6.71
CA SER A 7 2.56 13.43 7.77
C SER A 7 3.03 12.82 9.10
N ARG A 8 2.59 13.39 10.24
CA ARG A 8 2.90 12.83 11.57
C ARG A 8 2.43 11.38 11.72
N LEU A 9 1.30 11.06 11.09
CA LEU A 9 0.72 9.71 11.10
C LEU A 9 1.63 8.71 10.39
N ILE A 10 2.15 9.05 9.20
CA ILE A 10 3.12 8.21 8.50
C ILE A 10 4.40 8.05 9.34
N LYS A 11 4.92 9.14 9.91
CA LYS A 11 6.14 9.10 10.73
C LYS A 11 5.98 8.17 11.94
N PHE A 12 4.86 8.29 12.66
CA PHE A 12 4.53 7.39 13.77
C PHE A 12 4.41 5.94 13.31
N GLY A 13 3.73 5.71 12.20
CA GLY A 13 3.63 4.41 11.56
C GLY A 13 4.99 3.78 11.25
N LEU A 14 5.88 4.53 10.58
CA LEU A 14 7.22 4.06 10.26
C LEU A 14 8.03 3.66 11.50
N HIS A 15 7.77 4.30 12.65
CA HIS A 15 8.40 3.92 13.91
C HIS A 15 7.88 2.57 14.41
N ILE A 16 6.54 2.39 14.44
CA ILE A 16 5.90 1.13 14.84
C ILE A 16 6.36 -0.03 13.96
N TYR A 17 6.49 0.17 12.64
CA TYR A 17 6.92 -0.86 11.70
C TYR A 17 8.45 -1.06 11.66
N GLY A 18 9.21 -0.39 12.53
CA GLY A 18 10.67 -0.54 12.59
C GLY A 18 11.39 -0.09 11.31
N VAL A 19 10.78 0.81 10.52
CA VAL A 19 11.35 1.40 9.31
C VAL A 19 12.07 2.71 9.63
N TRP A 20 11.56 3.48 10.60
CA TRP A 20 12.15 4.77 10.96
C TRP A 20 13.58 4.59 11.50
N PRO A 21 14.56 5.37 10.99
CA PRO A 21 15.97 5.15 11.30
C PRO A 21 16.39 5.71 12.66
N TYR A 22 17.42 5.07 13.24
CA TYR A 22 18.21 5.47 14.42
C TYR A 22 17.46 5.63 15.75
N VAL A 23 16.70 4.60 16.15
CA VAL A 23 16.27 4.45 17.55
C VAL A 23 16.53 3.02 18.01
N SER A 24 17.05 2.84 19.22
CA SER A 24 17.32 1.50 19.78
C SER A 24 16.06 0.61 19.86
N SER A 25 14.87 1.22 19.89
CA SER A 25 13.57 0.53 19.83
C SER A 25 13.28 -0.15 18.49
N THR A 26 13.95 0.25 17.40
CA THR A 26 13.70 -0.29 16.05
C THR A 26 13.93 -1.80 15.97
N ILE A 27 14.93 -2.34 16.67
CA ILE A 27 15.22 -3.78 16.69
C ILE A 27 14.08 -4.54 17.38
N VAL A 28 13.54 -4.01 18.48
CA VAL A 28 12.43 -4.61 19.22
C VAL A 28 11.18 -4.66 18.35
N PHE A 29 10.84 -3.56 17.66
CA PHE A 29 9.71 -3.54 16.74
C PHE A 29 9.86 -4.53 15.59
N ARG A 30 11.06 -4.69 15.02
CA ARG A 30 11.31 -5.69 13.97
C ARG A 30 11.11 -7.12 14.46
N LEU A 31 11.69 -7.46 15.61
CA LEU A 31 11.53 -8.78 16.21
C LEU A 31 10.05 -9.07 16.50
N TYR A 32 9.33 -8.09 17.04
CA TYR A 32 7.88 -8.19 17.23
C TYR A 32 7.15 -8.53 15.93
N TRP A 33 7.40 -7.78 14.85
CA TRP A 33 6.73 -8.02 13.56
C TRP A 33 7.12 -9.33 12.92
N ILE A 34 8.39 -9.74 13.00
CA ILE A 34 8.86 -11.04 12.49
C ILE A 34 8.12 -12.17 13.21
N ILE A 35 8.07 -12.15 14.54
CA ILE A 35 7.40 -13.17 15.34
C ILE A 35 5.90 -13.19 15.06
N MET A 36 5.24 -12.02 15.10
CA MET A 36 3.79 -11.92 14.90
C MET A 36 3.36 -12.35 13.49
N LEU A 37 4.06 -11.91 12.44
CA LEU A 37 3.70 -12.26 11.05
C LEU A 37 4.04 -13.72 10.72
N SER A 38 5.18 -14.23 11.19
CA SER A 38 5.54 -15.64 10.97
C SER A 38 4.55 -16.58 11.68
N MET A 39 4.19 -16.30 12.93
CA MET A 39 3.19 -17.07 13.66
C MET A 39 1.82 -17.06 12.96
N ALA A 40 1.36 -15.89 12.51
CA ALA A 40 0.10 -15.77 11.79
C ALA A 40 0.11 -16.53 10.45
N GLN A 41 1.21 -16.44 9.68
CA GLN A 41 1.35 -17.16 8.42
C GLN A 41 1.33 -18.67 8.59
N VAL A 42 1.93 -19.21 9.66
CA VAL A 42 1.89 -20.66 9.93
C VAL A 42 0.43 -21.14 10.06
N PHE A 43 -0.41 -20.42 10.79
CA PHE A 43 -1.82 -20.79 10.96
C PHE A 43 -2.67 -20.57 9.71
N GLN A 44 -2.41 -19.51 8.95
CA GLN A 44 -3.11 -19.22 7.69
C GLN A 44 -2.77 -20.26 6.61
N TYR A 45 -1.49 -20.57 6.41
CA TYR A 45 -1.08 -21.58 5.44
C TYR A 45 -1.43 -23.00 5.90
N GLY A 46 -1.47 -23.28 7.20
CA GLY A 46 -2.03 -24.53 7.75
C GLY A 46 -3.46 -24.76 7.27
N TYR A 47 -4.33 -23.77 7.49
CA TYR A 47 -5.73 -23.81 7.01
C TYR A 47 -5.83 -24.05 5.50
N VAL A 48 -5.02 -23.34 4.69
CA VAL A 48 -5.02 -23.48 3.23
C VAL A 48 -4.65 -24.91 2.81
N ILE A 49 -3.66 -25.53 3.47
CA ILE A 49 -3.23 -26.89 3.16
C ILE A 49 -4.30 -27.91 3.54
N MET A 50 -4.91 -27.77 4.72
CA MET A 50 -5.91 -28.74 5.19
C MET A 50 -7.21 -28.67 4.39
N ASN A 51 -7.57 -27.49 3.88
CA ASN A 51 -8.82 -27.27 3.14
C ASN A 51 -8.66 -27.29 1.61
N ILE A 52 -7.51 -27.72 1.08
CA ILE A 52 -7.22 -27.73 -0.37
C ILE A 52 -8.14 -28.67 -1.19
N HIS A 53 -8.75 -29.67 -0.54
CA HIS A 53 -9.64 -30.65 -1.16
C HIS A 53 -11.13 -30.47 -0.79
N MET A 54 -11.50 -29.37 -0.13
CA MET A 54 -12.90 -29.13 0.26
C MET A 54 -13.74 -28.63 -0.93
N ASP A 55 -15.01 -29.03 -0.98
CA ASP A 55 -15.95 -28.68 -2.06
C ASP A 55 -16.30 -27.18 -2.10
N ASP A 56 -16.08 -26.42 -1.03
CA ASP A 56 -16.36 -24.98 -0.97
C ASP A 56 -15.14 -24.14 -1.40
N PHE A 57 -15.05 -23.93 -2.71
CA PHE A 57 -14.03 -23.09 -3.33
C PHE A 57 -14.03 -21.64 -2.81
N SER A 58 -15.18 -21.11 -2.38
CA SER A 58 -15.28 -19.73 -1.91
C SER A 58 -14.58 -19.56 -0.55
N GLU A 59 -14.80 -20.48 0.38
CA GLU A 59 -14.14 -20.47 1.69
C GLU A 59 -12.63 -20.73 1.60
N TYR A 60 -12.22 -21.62 0.69
CA TYR A 60 -10.81 -21.85 0.40
C TYR A 60 -10.13 -20.58 -0.12
N MET A 61 -10.76 -19.90 -1.09
CA MET A 61 -10.21 -18.69 -1.69
C MET A 61 -10.10 -17.51 -0.71
N ASP A 62 -11.02 -17.39 0.27
CA ASP A 62 -10.92 -16.38 1.34
C ASP A 62 -9.69 -16.63 2.22
N GLY A 63 -9.43 -17.88 2.61
CA GLY A 63 -8.23 -18.28 3.35
C GLY A 63 -6.93 -18.00 2.59
N VAL A 64 -6.88 -18.36 1.30
CA VAL A 64 -5.72 -18.09 0.42
C VAL A 64 -5.48 -16.58 0.27
N SER A 65 -6.54 -15.79 0.05
CA SER A 65 -6.43 -14.33 -0.13
C SER A 65 -5.89 -13.64 1.13
N SER A 66 -6.37 -14.05 2.30
CA SER A 66 -5.90 -13.55 3.60
C SER A 66 -4.43 -13.88 3.87
N ALA A 67 -4.02 -15.11 3.57
CA ALA A 67 -2.61 -15.55 3.69
C ALA A 67 -1.70 -14.74 2.76
N MET A 68 -2.08 -14.58 1.49
CA MET A 68 -1.31 -13.82 0.51
C MET A 68 -1.15 -12.35 0.89
N THR A 69 -2.22 -11.73 1.44
CA THR A 69 -2.18 -10.34 1.90
C THR A 69 -1.17 -10.14 3.03
N SER A 70 -1.14 -11.07 3.98
CA SER A 70 -0.20 -11.07 5.10
C SER A 70 1.25 -11.28 4.62
N SER A 71 1.46 -12.18 3.67
CA SER A 71 2.75 -12.41 3.00
C SER A 71 3.27 -11.18 2.26
N LEU A 72 2.38 -10.46 1.57
CA LEU A 72 2.75 -9.25 0.82
C LEU A 72 3.23 -8.13 1.76
N LEU A 73 2.57 -7.93 2.92
CA LEU A 73 3.06 -6.99 3.94
C LEU A 73 4.43 -7.43 4.47
N TYR A 74 4.61 -8.72 4.76
CA TYR A 74 5.86 -9.22 5.31
C TYR A 74 7.03 -8.98 4.33
N ILE A 75 6.85 -9.30 3.05
CA ILE A 75 7.84 -9.04 2.00
C ILE A 75 8.18 -7.54 1.93
N LYS A 76 7.18 -6.65 1.96
CA LYS A 76 7.40 -5.19 1.92
C LYS A 76 8.22 -4.70 3.11
N LEU A 77 7.93 -5.19 4.32
CA LEU A 77 8.71 -4.84 5.51
C LEU A 77 10.15 -5.32 5.42
N VAL A 78 10.38 -6.56 4.97
CA VAL A 78 11.73 -7.10 4.75
C VAL A 78 12.51 -6.26 3.73
N ILE A 79 11.88 -5.88 2.61
CA ILE A 79 12.49 -5.02 1.58
C ILE A 79 12.84 -3.65 2.18
N LEU A 80 11.93 -3.02 2.92
CA LEU A 80 12.16 -1.71 3.54
C LEU A 80 13.24 -1.76 4.63
N TRP A 81 13.30 -2.83 5.43
CA TRP A 81 14.35 -2.99 6.44
C TRP A 81 15.71 -3.23 5.80
N THR A 82 15.78 -4.01 4.72
CA THR A 82 17.02 -4.27 3.98
C THR A 82 17.53 -3.01 3.29
N ASN A 83 16.63 -2.23 2.68
CA ASN A 83 16.95 -1.00 1.95
C ASN A 83 16.81 0.27 2.81
N GLN A 84 16.83 0.13 4.14
CA GLN A 84 16.56 1.24 5.06
C GLN A 84 17.51 2.44 4.86
N ARG A 85 18.77 2.19 4.50
CA ARG A 85 19.75 3.25 4.22
C ARG A 85 19.31 4.12 3.05
N ILE A 86 18.97 3.50 1.92
CA ILE A 86 18.48 4.20 0.73
C ILE A 86 17.22 5.00 1.06
N PHE A 87 16.29 4.40 1.82
CA PHE A 87 15.09 5.09 2.26
C PHE A 87 15.42 6.33 3.10
N PHE A 88 16.35 6.21 4.04
CA PHE A 88 16.80 7.34 4.86
C PHE A 88 17.46 8.43 4.02
N ASP A 89 18.33 8.06 3.08
CA ASP A 89 18.99 9.02 2.18
C ASP A 89 17.95 9.81 1.37
N VAL A 90 16.89 9.16 0.90
CA VAL A 90 15.77 9.84 0.24
C VAL A 90 15.06 10.82 1.17
N LEU A 91 14.77 10.44 2.41
CA LEU A 91 14.15 11.34 3.38
C LEU A 91 15.05 12.53 3.73
N GLN A 92 16.35 12.29 3.83
CA GLN A 92 17.36 13.31 4.09
C GLN A 92 17.42 14.31 2.93
N MET A 93 17.53 13.82 1.68
CA MET A 93 17.48 14.66 0.47
C MET A 93 16.21 15.51 0.41
N MET A 94 15.04 14.92 0.67
CA MET A 94 13.78 15.67 0.73
C MET A 94 13.78 16.76 1.81
N SER A 95 14.44 16.52 2.95
CA SER A 95 14.53 17.48 4.03
C SER A 95 15.51 18.62 3.73
N GLU A 96 16.60 18.32 3.02
CA GLU A 96 17.60 19.29 2.58
C GLU A 96 17.03 20.20 1.50
N ASP A 97 16.32 19.65 0.51
CA ASP A 97 15.60 20.41 -0.51
C ASP A 97 14.62 21.42 0.12
N TRP A 98 13.99 21.04 1.23
CA TRP A 98 13.11 21.92 1.99
C TRP A 98 13.85 23.10 2.61
N GLN A 99 15.05 22.89 3.14
CA GLN A 99 15.85 23.97 3.74
C GLN A 99 16.40 24.92 2.67
N VAL A 100 16.84 24.40 1.53
CA VAL A 100 17.45 25.22 0.45
C VAL A 100 16.43 26.17 -0.18
N HIS A 101 15.18 25.75 -0.35
CA HIS A 101 14.19 26.49 -1.12
C HIS A 101 13.18 27.32 -0.31
N THR A 102 13.35 27.40 1.02
CA THR A 102 12.47 28.20 1.91
C THR A 102 12.70 29.70 1.82
N SER A 103 13.80 30.16 1.21
CA SER A 103 14.11 31.59 1.04
C SER A 103 13.27 32.29 -0.04
N ASN A 104 12.76 31.54 -1.04
CA ASN A 104 11.92 32.07 -2.10
C ASN A 104 10.43 31.79 -1.82
N CYS A 105 9.61 32.85 -1.76
CA CYS A 105 8.17 32.76 -1.49
C CYS A 105 7.43 31.87 -2.52
N TYR A 106 7.84 31.89 -3.78
CA TYR A 106 7.24 31.05 -4.82
C TYR A 106 7.53 29.56 -4.61
N ASN A 107 8.80 29.20 -4.41
CA ASN A 107 9.21 27.81 -4.17
C ASN A 107 8.60 27.28 -2.87
N SER A 108 8.64 28.08 -1.81
CA SER A 108 8.02 27.75 -0.52
C SER A 108 6.52 27.46 -0.65
N ARG A 109 5.79 28.21 -1.48
CA ARG A 109 4.37 27.96 -1.78
C ARG A 109 4.16 26.63 -2.47
N ILE A 110 4.88 26.36 -3.57
CA ILE A 110 4.78 25.08 -4.32
C ILE A 110 5.08 23.89 -3.41
N MET A 111 6.15 23.97 -2.61
CA MET A 111 6.54 22.90 -1.69
C MET A 111 5.49 22.68 -0.60
N THR A 112 4.89 23.76 -0.08
CA THR A 112 3.82 23.71 0.92
C THR A 112 2.55 23.09 0.34
N ASP A 113 2.17 23.44 -0.88
CA ASP A 113 1.01 22.89 -1.56
C ASP A 113 1.19 21.40 -1.85
N MET A 114 2.37 21.01 -2.37
CA MET A 114 2.72 19.60 -2.60
C MET A 114 2.68 18.80 -1.28
N ALA A 115 3.25 19.33 -0.19
CA ALA A 115 3.18 18.70 1.13
C ALA A 115 1.74 18.61 1.67
N ASN A 116 0.89 19.60 1.40
CA ASN A 116 -0.51 19.58 1.79
C ASN A 116 -1.30 18.50 1.03
N VAL A 117 -1.06 18.36 -0.26
CA VAL A 117 -1.65 17.32 -1.11
C VAL A 117 -1.22 15.95 -0.61
N ALA A 118 0.09 15.72 -0.44
CA ALA A 118 0.63 14.46 0.07
C ALA A 118 0.07 14.08 1.46
N ARG A 119 -0.05 15.05 2.38
CA ARG A 119 -0.66 14.81 3.70
C ARG A 119 -2.15 14.53 3.63
N ARG A 120 -2.87 15.12 2.68
CA ARG A 120 -4.31 14.87 2.47
C ARG A 120 -4.53 13.48 1.91
N THR A 121 -3.76 13.10 0.89
CA THR A 121 -3.89 11.82 0.20
C THR A 121 -3.48 10.66 1.12
N SER A 122 -2.40 10.80 1.89
CA SER A 122 -2.05 9.85 2.95
C SER A 122 -3.20 9.63 3.95
N ARG A 123 -3.85 10.69 4.41
CA ARG A 123 -4.97 10.56 5.36
C ARG A 123 -6.16 9.84 4.74
N TRP A 124 -6.48 10.10 3.47
CA TRP A 124 -7.55 9.39 2.76
C TRP A 124 -7.25 7.90 2.59
N ILE A 125 -6.03 7.54 2.21
CA ILE A 125 -5.62 6.13 2.07
C ILE A 125 -5.73 5.41 3.42
N VAL A 126 -5.26 6.06 4.49
CA VAL A 126 -5.34 5.50 5.83
C VAL A 126 -6.78 5.30 6.28
N GLY A 127 -7.63 6.31 6.09
CA GLY A 127 -9.04 6.21 6.44
C GLY A 127 -9.76 5.11 5.65
N MET A 128 -9.51 5.01 4.34
CA MET A 128 -10.13 4.01 3.47
C MET A 128 -9.77 2.58 3.88
N GLN A 129 -8.49 2.34 4.20
CA GLN A 129 -8.03 1.00 4.56
C GLN A 129 -8.47 0.56 5.96
N ILE A 130 -8.41 1.47 6.95
CA ILE A 130 -8.96 1.19 8.29
C ILE A 130 -10.47 0.93 8.18
N GLY A 131 -11.19 1.75 7.41
CA GLY A 131 -12.62 1.58 7.16
C GLY A 131 -12.97 0.25 6.47
N SER A 132 -12.15 -0.19 5.52
CA SER A 132 -12.34 -1.51 4.87
C SER A 132 -12.14 -2.67 5.85
N ALA A 133 -11.08 -2.62 6.68
CA ALA A 133 -10.79 -3.67 7.65
C ALA A 133 -11.87 -3.75 8.75
N THR A 134 -12.36 -2.61 9.24
CA THR A 134 -13.46 -2.57 10.21
C THR A 134 -14.77 -3.04 9.59
N PHE A 135 -15.08 -2.63 8.36
CA PHE A 135 -16.29 -3.07 7.67
C PHE A 135 -16.29 -4.57 7.39
N TYR A 136 -15.16 -5.14 6.95
CA TYR A 136 -15.01 -6.59 6.78
C TYR A 136 -15.25 -7.33 8.11
N SER A 137 -14.58 -6.89 9.19
CA SER A 137 -14.72 -7.49 10.51
C SER A 137 -16.18 -7.43 11.02
N VAL A 138 -16.83 -6.27 10.89
CA VAL A 138 -18.25 -6.10 11.27
C VAL A 138 -19.17 -6.96 10.41
N GLY A 139 -18.87 -7.10 9.12
CA GLY A 139 -19.62 -7.97 8.21
C GLY A 139 -19.62 -9.43 8.65
N VAL A 140 -18.45 -9.97 9.02
CA VAL A 140 -18.31 -11.35 9.55
C VAL A 140 -19.08 -11.51 10.87
N LEU A 141 -18.96 -10.55 11.79
CA LEU A 141 -19.68 -10.58 13.06
C LEU A 141 -21.20 -10.52 12.89
N ALA A 142 -21.68 -9.67 11.99
CA ALA A 142 -23.10 -9.54 11.69
C ALA A 142 -23.67 -10.80 11.01
N ALA A 143 -22.90 -11.43 10.11
CA ALA A 143 -23.28 -12.70 9.49
C ALA A 143 -23.41 -13.81 10.53
N ASN A 144 -22.47 -13.89 11.49
CA ASN A 144 -22.55 -14.86 12.59
C ASN A 144 -23.73 -14.62 13.53
N ALA A 145 -24.10 -13.37 13.80
CA ALA A 145 -25.23 -13.03 14.67
C ALA A 145 -26.61 -13.34 14.05
N ASN A 146 -26.70 -13.34 12.72
CA ASN A 146 -27.97 -13.50 11.99
C ASN A 146 -28.25 -14.94 11.53
N SER A 147 -27.29 -15.87 11.66
CA SER A 147 -27.44 -17.27 11.25
C SER A 147 -27.84 -18.17 12.44
N PRO A 148 -29.08 -18.71 12.48
CA PRO A 148 -29.54 -19.55 13.59
C PRO A 148 -28.79 -20.88 13.72
N GLU A 149 -28.12 -21.34 12.66
CA GLU A 149 -27.25 -22.54 12.66
C GLU A 149 -25.93 -22.33 13.42
N LYS A 150 -25.54 -21.08 13.71
CA LYS A 150 -24.26 -20.70 14.33
C LYS A 150 -24.40 -20.33 15.82
N LEU A 151 -25.38 -20.93 16.51
CA LEU A 151 -25.62 -20.67 17.93
C LEU A 151 -24.40 -21.05 18.79
N GLU A 152 -23.79 -22.18 18.48
CA GLU A 152 -22.65 -22.74 19.21
C GLU A 152 -21.32 -22.12 18.77
N PRO A 153 -20.38 -21.84 19.70
CA PRO A 153 -19.13 -21.12 19.41
C PRO A 153 -18.22 -21.81 18.38
N TYR A 154 -18.29 -23.13 18.23
CA TYR A 154 -17.50 -23.89 17.24
C TYR A 154 -18.08 -23.83 15.80
N ALA A 155 -19.34 -23.43 15.64
CA ALA A 155 -20.00 -23.31 14.34
C ALA A 155 -19.89 -21.89 13.74
N ARG A 156 -19.37 -20.93 14.52
CA ARG A 156 -19.22 -19.53 14.10
C ARG A 156 -18.00 -19.34 13.22
N GLU A 157 -18.13 -18.52 12.19
CA GLU A 157 -17.00 -18.21 11.31
C GLU A 157 -16.00 -17.28 12.00
N LEU A 158 -14.71 -17.60 11.86
CA LEU A 158 -13.62 -16.74 12.32
C LEU A 158 -13.41 -15.57 11.36
N ILE A 159 -12.95 -14.43 11.88
CA ILE A 159 -12.62 -13.23 11.06
C ILE A 159 -11.49 -13.55 10.08
N LEU A 160 -10.51 -14.34 10.52
CA LEU A 160 -9.47 -14.87 9.66
C LEU A 160 -9.55 -16.39 9.69
N LYS A 161 -9.68 -17.01 8.52
CA LYS A 161 -9.61 -18.46 8.39
C LYS A 161 -8.19 -18.92 8.77
N MET A 162 -8.09 -19.57 9.92
CA MET A 162 -6.84 -20.01 10.54
C MET A 162 -7.09 -21.37 11.20
N GLU A 163 -6.12 -22.26 11.07
CA GLU A 163 -6.16 -23.56 11.75
C GLU A 163 -5.38 -23.47 13.05
N PHE A 164 -6.08 -23.68 14.17
CA PHE A 164 -5.49 -23.64 15.50
C PHE A 164 -5.27 -25.06 16.03
N PRO A 165 -4.16 -25.32 16.76
CA PRO A 165 -3.88 -26.63 17.34
C PRO A 165 -4.74 -26.95 18.57
N PHE A 166 -5.67 -26.07 18.95
CA PHE A 166 -6.56 -26.20 20.09
C PHE A 166 -8.02 -25.99 19.66
N ASN A 167 -8.95 -26.66 20.36
CA ASN A 167 -10.36 -26.60 20.00
C ASN A 167 -11.03 -25.34 20.57
N ILE A 168 -11.85 -24.66 19.77
CA ILE A 168 -12.60 -23.47 20.17
C ILE A 168 -13.95 -23.93 20.72
N SER A 169 -13.95 -24.46 21.94
CA SER A 169 -15.14 -25.08 22.54
C SER A 169 -15.97 -24.15 23.43
N THR A 170 -15.42 -23.01 23.86
CA THR A 170 -16.07 -22.10 24.81
C THR A 170 -16.19 -20.69 24.23
N ASP A 171 -17.29 -19.99 24.53
CA ASP A 171 -17.51 -18.60 24.11
C ASP A 171 -16.36 -17.66 24.54
N PHE A 172 -15.76 -17.88 25.70
CA PHE A 172 -14.61 -17.08 26.17
C PHE A 172 -13.36 -17.26 25.29
N ILE A 173 -13.06 -18.49 24.87
CA ILE A 173 -11.93 -18.80 23.98
C ILE A 173 -12.21 -18.20 22.60
N TYR A 174 -13.44 -18.37 22.09
CA TYR A 174 -13.88 -17.78 20.83
C TYR A 174 -13.74 -16.26 20.83
N ALA A 175 -14.23 -15.57 21.87
CA ALA A 175 -14.12 -14.12 22.01
C ALA A 175 -12.66 -13.65 22.10
N THR A 176 -11.79 -14.40 22.77
CA THR A 176 -10.37 -14.10 22.88
C THR A 176 -9.67 -14.27 21.52
N VAL A 177 -9.92 -15.36 20.81
CA VAL A 177 -9.36 -15.58 19.46
C VAL A 177 -9.85 -14.50 18.50
N GLN A 178 -11.13 -14.14 18.54
CA GLN A 178 -11.71 -13.13 17.67
C GLN A 178 -11.15 -11.73 17.93
N THR A 179 -10.90 -11.36 19.19
CA THR A 179 -10.27 -10.07 19.52
C THR A 179 -8.81 -10.02 19.08
N VAL A 180 -8.06 -11.14 19.23
CA VAL A 180 -6.69 -11.26 18.72
C VAL A 180 -6.65 -11.19 17.19
N GLN A 181 -7.56 -11.88 16.49
CA GLN A 181 -7.66 -11.83 15.02
C GLN A 181 -8.04 -10.43 14.52
N PHE A 182 -8.98 -9.76 15.18
CA PHE A 182 -9.34 -8.38 14.85
C PHE A 182 -8.15 -7.44 15.02
N TYR A 183 -7.41 -7.57 16.13
CA TYR A 183 -6.21 -6.79 16.38
C TYR A 183 -5.11 -7.08 15.35
N HIS A 184 -4.91 -8.34 14.99
CA HIS A 184 -3.96 -8.74 13.96
C HIS A 184 -4.33 -8.17 12.58
N LEU A 185 -5.59 -8.30 12.17
CA LEU A 185 -6.09 -7.74 10.92
C LEU A 185 -5.95 -6.21 10.90
N PHE A 186 -6.28 -5.53 11.99
CA PHE A 186 -6.11 -4.10 12.14
C PHE A 186 -4.65 -3.68 12.00
N LEU A 187 -3.74 -4.40 12.65
CA LEU A 187 -2.30 -4.20 12.54
C LEU A 187 -1.82 -4.39 11.09
N VAL A 188 -2.13 -5.53 10.45
CA VAL A 188 -1.75 -5.77 9.05
C VAL A 188 -2.29 -4.68 8.12
N ALA A 189 -3.56 -4.29 8.28
CA ALA A 189 -4.17 -3.22 7.50
C ALA A 189 -3.44 -1.87 7.70
N CYS A 190 -3.09 -1.52 8.93
CA CYS A 190 -2.30 -0.33 9.22
C CYS A 190 -0.91 -0.38 8.56
N GLY A 191 -0.26 -1.55 8.50
CA GLY A 191 1.07 -1.71 7.90
C GLY A 191 1.06 -1.49 6.40
N ILE A 192 0.14 -2.15 5.71
CA ILE A 192 -0.11 -1.98 4.28
C ILE A 192 -0.37 -0.48 3.99
N THR A 193 -1.22 0.13 4.81
CA THR A 193 -1.60 1.53 4.71
C THR A 193 -0.43 2.51 4.83
N ILE A 194 0.44 2.32 5.82
CA ILE A 194 1.56 3.23 6.08
C ILE A 194 2.57 3.17 4.94
N ILE A 195 2.84 1.96 4.42
CA ILE A 195 3.73 1.76 3.27
C ILE A 195 3.14 2.39 2.00
N ASN A 196 1.84 2.21 1.76
CA ASN A 196 1.16 2.81 0.61
C ASN A 196 1.07 4.32 0.70
N SER A 197 0.76 4.85 1.89
CA SER A 197 0.72 6.29 2.15
C SER A 197 2.09 6.93 1.99
N LEU A 198 3.16 6.22 2.38
CA LEU A 198 4.53 6.66 2.17
C LEU A 198 4.85 6.74 0.66
N LEU A 199 4.56 5.68 -0.10
CA LEU A 199 4.82 5.67 -1.55
C LEU A 199 4.01 6.76 -2.27
N VAL A 200 2.77 6.98 -1.85
CA VAL A 200 1.90 8.05 -2.36
C VAL A 200 2.41 9.45 -2.01
N THR A 201 2.90 9.63 -0.79
CA THR A 201 3.48 10.91 -0.32
C THR A 201 4.70 11.31 -1.13
N LEU A 202 5.41 10.33 -1.71
CA LEU A 202 6.56 10.55 -2.59
C LEU A 202 6.16 10.91 -4.03
N SER A 203 4.87 11.01 -4.39
CA SER A 203 4.47 10.90 -5.81
C SER A 203 3.23 11.67 -6.31
N LEU A 204 2.48 12.42 -5.49
CA LEU A 204 1.16 12.94 -5.92
C LEU A 204 1.04 14.44 -6.22
N ASP A 205 0.35 14.73 -7.34
CA ASP A 205 -0.48 15.92 -7.56
C ASP A 205 -1.72 15.55 -8.41
N THR A 206 -2.96 15.87 -7.95
CA THR A 206 -4.26 16.11 -8.67
C THR A 206 -5.53 15.78 -7.83
N PRO A 207 -6.66 16.51 -8.02
CA PRO A 207 -7.90 16.29 -7.28
C PRO A 207 -9.03 15.60 -8.09
N ASN A 208 -9.94 14.94 -7.35
CA ASN A 208 -11.23 14.34 -7.72
C ASN A 208 -11.25 12.89 -8.22
N ALA A 209 -11.66 11.99 -7.33
CA ALA A 209 -12.40 10.76 -7.65
C ALA A 209 -13.02 10.18 -6.37
N ALA A 210 -14.08 10.79 -5.86
CA ALA A 210 -14.78 10.30 -4.67
C ALA A 210 -16.28 10.51 -4.81
N ALA A 211 -16.93 9.63 -5.58
CA ALA A 211 -18.40 9.51 -5.56
C ALA A 211 -18.93 8.14 -6.03
N ILE A 212 -18.09 7.20 -6.47
CA ILE A 212 -18.58 6.00 -7.15
C ILE A 212 -17.88 4.77 -6.55
N LEU A 213 -18.70 3.81 -6.10
CA LEU A 213 -18.40 2.40 -5.74
C LEU A 213 -18.31 2.05 -4.26
N VAL A 214 -19.48 2.05 -3.63
CA VAL A 214 -19.73 1.50 -2.29
C VAL A 214 -20.55 0.22 -2.45
N LYS A 215 -19.98 -0.93 -2.02
CA LYS A 215 -20.48 -1.79 -0.92
C LYS A 215 -20.15 -3.29 -0.97
N SER A 216 -19.70 -3.86 -2.09
CA SER A 216 -19.23 -5.27 -2.14
C SER A 216 -17.94 -5.46 -2.94
N VAL A 217 -17.43 -4.35 -3.49
CA VAL A 217 -16.19 -4.28 -4.29
C VAL A 217 -15.00 -3.81 -3.43
N LEU A 218 -15.21 -3.50 -2.15
CA LEU A 218 -14.24 -2.76 -1.30
C LEU A 218 -12.95 -3.53 -0.99
N PHE A 219 -13.03 -4.85 -0.78
CA PHE A 219 -11.84 -5.66 -0.52
C PHE A 219 -11.02 -5.91 -1.80
N TYR A 220 -11.71 -6.25 -2.90
CA TYR A 220 -11.09 -6.42 -4.22
C TYR A 220 -10.50 -5.11 -4.76
N ILE A 221 -11.21 -3.98 -4.59
CA ILE A 221 -10.70 -2.64 -4.89
C ILE A 221 -9.53 -2.29 -3.98
N SER A 222 -9.51 -2.64 -2.70
CA SER A 222 -8.39 -2.28 -1.82
C SER A 222 -7.05 -2.82 -2.33
N MET A 223 -6.99 -4.10 -2.72
CA MET A 223 -5.79 -4.70 -3.31
C MET A 223 -5.45 -4.10 -4.69
N ASN A 224 -6.45 -3.84 -5.53
CA ASN A 224 -6.23 -3.21 -6.83
C ASN A 224 -5.86 -1.72 -6.74
N VAL A 225 -6.33 -1.01 -5.72
CA VAL A 225 -6.00 0.39 -5.41
C VAL A 225 -4.54 0.49 -5.01
N GLU A 226 -4.02 -0.47 -4.26
CA GLU A 226 -2.60 -0.53 -3.92
C GLU A 226 -1.70 -0.65 -5.18
N ALA A 227 -2.03 -1.57 -6.10
CA ALA A 227 -1.31 -1.70 -7.36
C ALA A 227 -1.49 -0.46 -8.27
N PHE A 228 -2.71 0.09 -8.32
CA PHE A 228 -3.03 1.30 -9.06
C PHE A 228 -2.23 2.50 -8.55
N ILE A 229 -2.16 2.67 -7.23
CA ILE A 229 -1.38 3.72 -6.57
C ILE A 229 0.07 3.67 -7.05
N TYR A 230 0.71 2.50 -7.05
CA TYR A 230 2.10 2.37 -7.50
C TYR A 230 2.29 2.72 -8.97
N CYS A 231 1.37 2.25 -9.83
CA CYS A 231 1.42 2.52 -11.27
C CYS A 231 1.12 3.99 -11.60
N PHE A 232 0.18 4.61 -10.88
CA PHE A 232 -0.16 6.02 -11.01
C PHE A 232 1.02 6.91 -10.60
N CYS A 233 1.68 6.59 -9.48
CA CYS A 233 2.85 7.30 -9.01
C CYS A 233 4.01 7.21 -10.01
N GLY A 234 4.27 6.01 -10.56
CA GLY A 234 5.27 5.79 -11.61
C GLY A 234 4.98 6.56 -12.90
N GLU A 235 3.73 6.54 -13.36
CA GLU A 235 3.28 7.28 -14.55
C GLU A 235 3.42 8.79 -14.34
N HIS A 236 2.96 9.30 -13.19
CA HIS A 236 3.01 10.72 -12.87
C HIS A 236 4.46 11.23 -12.86
N LEU A 237 5.36 10.49 -12.22
CA LEU A 237 6.78 10.85 -12.15
C LEU A 237 7.43 10.84 -13.55
N SER A 238 7.13 9.82 -14.35
CA SER A 238 7.60 9.71 -15.74
C SER A 238 7.09 10.86 -16.61
N ALA A 239 5.80 11.21 -16.49
CA ALA A 239 5.18 12.32 -17.21
C ALA A 239 5.82 13.67 -16.83
N LYS A 240 5.99 13.95 -15.53
CA LYS A 240 6.66 15.17 -15.05
C LYS A 240 8.12 15.23 -15.51
N SER A 241 8.83 14.10 -15.49
CA SER A 241 10.20 14.01 -16.01
C SER A 241 10.28 14.40 -17.49
N LYS A 242 9.29 14.03 -18.31
CA LYS A 242 9.24 14.38 -19.74
C LYS A 242 8.94 15.87 -19.95
N MET A 243 8.07 16.45 -19.13
CA MET A 243 7.71 17.87 -19.21
C MET A 243 8.90 18.81 -19.02
N ILE A 244 9.92 18.41 -18.26
CA ILE A 244 11.15 19.19 -18.07
C ILE A 244 11.83 19.45 -19.43
N GLY A 245 11.90 18.43 -20.29
CA GLY A 245 12.51 18.56 -21.62
C GLY A 245 11.73 19.49 -22.53
N SER A 246 10.40 19.37 -22.54
CA SER A 246 9.51 20.24 -23.30
C SER A 246 9.62 21.69 -22.82
N ALA A 247 9.56 21.94 -21.52
CA ALA A 247 9.69 23.28 -20.96
C ALA A 247 11.06 23.91 -21.22
N ALA A 248 12.14 23.11 -21.19
CA ALA A 248 13.48 23.56 -21.54
C ALA A 248 13.58 23.93 -23.03
N TYR A 249 12.95 23.17 -23.91
CA TYR A 249 12.88 23.46 -25.34
C TYR A 249 12.06 24.71 -25.66
N ASP A 250 10.94 24.91 -24.96
CA ASP A 250 10.05 26.07 -25.13
C ASP A 250 10.60 27.35 -24.47
N SER A 251 11.74 27.27 -23.79
CA SER A 251 12.41 28.45 -23.26
C SER A 251 13.00 29.31 -24.38
N LEU A 252 13.26 30.58 -24.11
CA LEU A 252 13.94 31.51 -25.04
C LEU A 252 15.45 31.20 -25.10
N TRP A 253 15.82 29.93 -25.33
CA TRP A 253 17.19 29.42 -25.22
C TRP A 253 18.16 30.04 -26.24
N TYR A 254 17.62 30.61 -27.31
CA TYR A 254 18.34 31.36 -28.34
C TYR A 254 18.76 32.76 -27.88
N ASP A 255 18.12 33.31 -26.84
CA ASP A 255 18.48 34.61 -26.24
C ASP A 255 19.44 34.46 -25.04
N PHE A 256 19.80 33.23 -24.66
CA PHE A 256 20.66 32.95 -23.52
C PHE A 256 22.15 33.14 -23.84
N SER A 257 22.96 33.35 -22.80
CA SER A 257 24.41 33.35 -22.98
C SER A 257 24.91 31.97 -23.41
N ALA A 258 26.05 31.90 -24.10
CA ALA A 258 26.59 30.63 -24.63
C ALA A 258 26.71 29.52 -23.55
N LYS A 259 27.00 29.89 -22.30
CA LYS A 259 27.11 28.97 -21.17
C LYS A 259 25.73 28.45 -20.71
N GLU A 260 24.72 29.30 -20.72
CA GLU A 260 23.34 28.95 -20.36
C GLU A 260 22.68 28.10 -21.44
N SER A 261 22.85 28.43 -22.73
CA SER A 261 22.33 27.62 -23.84
C SER A 261 22.95 26.22 -23.86
N GLN A 262 24.24 26.07 -23.53
CA GLN A 262 24.87 24.76 -23.35
C GLN A 262 24.24 23.97 -22.19
N THR A 263 23.90 24.64 -21.10
CA THR A 263 23.26 24.00 -19.94
C THR A 263 21.86 23.50 -20.29
N VAL A 264 21.07 24.30 -21.03
CA VAL A 264 19.75 23.91 -21.54
C VAL A 264 19.86 22.73 -22.50
N LEU A 265 20.87 22.71 -23.38
CA LEU A 265 21.10 21.58 -24.28
C LEU A 265 21.36 20.28 -23.50
N PHE A 266 22.22 20.31 -22.47
CA PHE A 266 22.46 19.16 -21.60
C PHE A 266 21.19 18.74 -20.84
N LEU A 267 20.38 19.69 -20.40
CA LEU A 267 19.11 19.43 -19.74
C LEU A 267 18.13 18.70 -20.68
N ILE A 268 17.99 19.17 -21.92
CA ILE A 268 17.15 18.54 -22.95
C ILE A 268 17.66 17.12 -23.24
N LEU A 269 18.96 16.94 -23.50
CA LEU A 269 19.57 15.63 -23.76
C LEU A 269 19.34 14.65 -22.61
N ARG A 270 19.50 15.10 -21.36
CA ARG A 270 19.26 14.26 -20.18
C ARG A 270 17.78 13.91 -20.02
N SER A 271 16.88 14.85 -20.28
CA SER A 271 15.42 14.67 -20.12
C SER A 271 14.82 13.65 -21.10
N GLN A 272 15.50 13.37 -22.22
CA GLN A 272 15.08 12.31 -23.16
C GLN A 272 15.09 10.93 -22.50
N LYS A 273 15.91 10.73 -21.47
CA LYS A 273 15.84 9.56 -20.60
C LYS A 273 14.86 9.83 -19.47
N ARG A 274 13.60 9.41 -19.66
CA ARG A 274 12.54 9.53 -18.66
C ARG A 274 12.92 8.86 -17.33
N LEU A 275 12.57 9.48 -16.22
CA LEU A 275 12.67 8.89 -14.90
C LEU A 275 11.50 7.90 -14.71
N THR A 276 11.77 6.60 -14.81
CA THR A 276 10.80 5.55 -14.52
C THR A 276 11.09 4.85 -13.21
N ILE A 277 10.03 4.56 -12.45
CA ILE A 277 10.10 3.64 -11.32
C ILE A 277 9.91 2.22 -11.86
N THR A 278 10.87 1.34 -11.60
CA THR A 278 10.81 -0.05 -12.05
C THR A 278 10.58 -0.99 -10.88
N SER A 279 9.68 -1.95 -11.04
CA SER A 279 9.54 -3.09 -10.12
C SER A 279 10.63 -4.11 -10.43
N GLY A 280 11.51 -4.35 -9.46
CA GLY A 280 12.57 -5.36 -9.55
C GLY A 280 13.58 -5.17 -10.70
N LYS A 281 13.66 -3.98 -11.32
CA LYS A 281 14.39 -3.71 -12.59
C LYS A 281 13.86 -4.44 -13.83
N ILE A 282 12.72 -5.11 -13.73
CA ILE A 282 12.17 -5.94 -14.81
C ILE A 282 11.00 -5.22 -15.49
N ILE A 283 10.17 -4.52 -14.72
CA ILE A 283 8.90 -3.96 -15.20
C ILE A 283 8.78 -2.49 -14.82
N ASP A 284 8.53 -1.61 -15.80
CA ASP A 284 8.16 -0.21 -15.57
C ASP A 284 6.78 -0.14 -14.87
N LEU A 285 6.68 0.61 -13.78
CA LEU A 285 5.40 0.92 -13.14
C LEU A 285 4.67 2.00 -13.96
N SER A 286 3.70 1.59 -14.78
CA SER A 286 2.90 2.48 -15.63
C SER A 286 1.41 2.10 -15.62
N LEU A 287 0.55 3.07 -15.96
CA LEU A 287 -0.90 2.84 -16.04
C LEU A 287 -1.27 1.84 -17.15
N GLU A 288 -0.47 1.78 -18.21
CA GLU A 288 -0.62 0.80 -19.28
C GLU A 288 -0.45 -0.63 -18.75
N ARG A 289 0.59 -0.88 -17.93
CA ARG A 289 0.83 -2.18 -17.32
C ARG A 289 -0.27 -2.57 -16.34
N PHE A 290 -0.73 -1.64 -15.52
CA PHE A 290 -1.89 -1.87 -14.65
C PHE A 290 -3.12 -2.30 -15.45
N THR A 291 -3.44 -1.59 -16.54
CA THR A 291 -4.58 -1.93 -17.41
C THR A 291 -4.42 -3.32 -18.03
N SER A 292 -3.21 -3.69 -18.45
CA SER A 292 -2.93 -5.03 -18.95
C SER A 292 -3.16 -6.12 -17.90
N VAL A 293 -2.77 -5.88 -16.64
CA VAL A 293 -3.02 -6.82 -15.53
C VAL A 293 -4.51 -6.96 -15.27
N ILE A 294 -5.26 -5.85 -15.18
CA ILE A 294 -6.72 -5.89 -14.98
C ILE A 294 -7.43 -6.64 -16.12
N LYS A 295 -7.03 -6.38 -17.38
CA LYS A 295 -7.59 -7.09 -18.54
C LYS A 295 -7.32 -8.59 -18.47
N ALA A 296 -6.11 -9.00 -18.08
CA ALA A 296 -5.78 -10.41 -17.90
C ALA A 296 -6.62 -11.04 -16.79
N SER A 297 -6.74 -10.40 -15.62
CA SER A 297 -7.57 -10.89 -14.51
C SER A 297 -9.04 -11.04 -14.89
N LEU A 298 -9.62 -10.05 -15.58
CA LEU A 298 -10.99 -10.13 -16.09
C LEU A 298 -11.17 -11.23 -17.13
N SER A 299 -10.16 -11.45 -17.98
CA SER A 299 -10.17 -12.57 -18.94
C SER A 299 -10.19 -13.92 -18.22
N TYR A 300 -9.37 -14.11 -17.19
CA TYR A 300 -9.39 -15.34 -16.38
C TYR A 300 -10.73 -15.54 -15.66
N MET A 301 -11.30 -14.47 -15.07
CA MET A 301 -12.63 -14.52 -14.46
C MET A 301 -13.70 -14.93 -15.47
N SER A 302 -13.71 -14.36 -16.68
CA SER A 302 -14.65 -14.72 -17.73
C SER A 302 -14.55 -16.19 -18.13
N VAL A 303 -13.33 -16.73 -18.22
CA VAL A 303 -13.11 -18.17 -18.51
C VAL A 303 -13.67 -19.04 -17.38
N LEU A 304 -13.38 -18.70 -16.11
CA LEU A 304 -13.88 -19.45 -14.95
C LEU A 304 -15.42 -19.43 -14.88
N ILE A 305 -16.04 -18.27 -15.11
CA ILE A 305 -17.50 -18.14 -15.15
C ILE A 305 -18.09 -19.02 -16.26
N ALA A 306 -17.49 -19.01 -17.45
CA ALA A 306 -17.95 -19.81 -18.58
C ALA A 306 -17.79 -21.33 -18.35
N MET A 307 -16.79 -21.75 -17.58
CA MET A 307 -16.59 -23.15 -17.19
C MET A 307 -17.58 -23.58 -16.10
N TYR A 308 -17.89 -22.71 -15.14
CA TYR A 308 -18.82 -23.00 -14.04
C TYR A 308 -20.29 -22.89 -14.45
N SER A 309 -20.62 -22.09 -15.46
CA SER A 309 -21.98 -21.93 -15.98
C SER A 309 -22.45 -23.10 -16.87
N ARG A 310 -21.73 -24.22 -16.88
CA ARG A 310 -21.91 -25.34 -17.78
C ARG A 310 -22.10 -26.63 -16.99
#